data_AF-A0ABD0QVW0-F1
#
_entry.id   AF-A0ABD0QVW0-F1
#
_cell.length_a   1.000
_cell.length_b   1.000
_cell.length_c   1.000
_cell.angle_alpha   90.00
_cell.angle_beta   90.00
_cell.angle_gamma   90.00
#
_symmetry.space_group_name_H-M   'P 1'
#
loop_
_entity.id
_entity.type
_entity.pdbx_description
1 polymer ?
#
loop_
_entity_poly.entity_id
_entity_poly.type
_entity_poly.pdbx_seq_one_letter_code
_entity_poly.pdbx_strand_id
1 'polypeptide(L)'
;FRFTSVRGDKVDILYNNIKHAIFQPCDGEMIIVLHFHLKNAIMFGKKRHTDVQFYTEVGEITTDLGKHQHMHDRDDLYAEQMEREMRHKLKSAFKNFIEKELEFEVPFRDLG
;
A
#
# COMPACT_ATOMS: atom_id res chain seq x y z
N PHE A 1 -16.68 0.16 2.38
CA PHE A 1 -15.49 0.56 3.16
C PHE A 1 -15.72 1.86 3.91
N ARG A 2 -15.31 1.93 5.19
CA ARG A 2 -15.19 3.18 5.96
C ARG A 2 -13.76 3.31 6.45
N PHE A 3 -13.05 4.33 5.99
CA PHE A 3 -11.75 4.71 6.54
C PHE A 3 -11.94 5.77 7.62
N THR A 4 -11.23 5.62 8.73
CA THR A 4 -11.18 6.62 9.81
C THR A 4 -9.72 6.99 10.03
N SER A 5 -9.39 8.25 9.78
CA SER A 5 -8.07 8.83 10.06
C SER A 5 -7.81 8.87 11.55
N VAL A 6 -6.53 8.90 11.95
CA VAL A 6 -6.09 9.14 13.34
C VAL A 6 -6.64 10.44 13.91
N ARG A 7 -6.95 11.42 13.05
CA ARG A 7 -7.54 12.71 13.44
C ARG A 7 -9.07 12.68 13.56
N GLY A 8 -9.70 11.54 13.27
CA GLY A 8 -11.15 11.35 13.31
C GLY A 8 -11.87 11.63 11.99
N ASP A 9 -11.16 12.07 10.94
CA ASP A 9 -11.75 12.25 9.61
C ASP A 9 -12.24 10.92 9.06
N LYS A 10 -13.42 10.90 8.44
CA LYS A 10 -14.04 9.69 7.91
C LYS A 10 -14.25 9.77 6.41
N VAL A 11 -13.96 8.68 5.73
CA VAL A 11 -14.22 8.52 4.29
C VAL A 11 -15.05 7.25 4.10
N ASP A 12 -16.25 7.43 3.57
CA ASP A 12 -17.17 6.33 3.27
C ASP A 12 -17.18 6.05 1.77
N ILE A 13 -16.85 4.81 1.42
CA ILE A 13 -16.88 4.28 0.06
C ILE A 13 -17.89 3.15 0.03
N LEU A 14 -19.01 3.38 -0.67
CA LEU A 14 -20.06 2.39 -0.85
C LEU A 14 -19.63 1.38 -1.93
N TYR A 15 -19.85 0.08 -1.68
CA TYR A 15 -19.50 -0.97 -2.63
C TYR A 15 -20.15 -0.78 -4.01
N ASN A 16 -21.42 -0.35 -4.04
CA ASN A 16 -22.13 -0.10 -5.29
C ASN A 16 -21.54 1.06 -6.12
N ASN A 17 -20.81 1.97 -5.47
CA ASN A 17 -20.19 3.13 -6.10
C ASN A 17 -18.75 2.87 -6.55
N ILE A 18 -18.18 1.70 -6.24
CA ILE A 18 -16.87 1.29 -6.77
C ILE A 18 -17.06 0.85 -8.24
N LYS A 19 -16.28 1.45 -9.14
CA LYS A 19 -16.20 1.06 -10.55
C LYS A 19 -15.07 0.06 -10.77
N HIS A 20 -13.88 0.35 -10.26
CA HIS A 20 -12.73 -0.55 -10.23
C HIS A 20 -12.08 -0.52 -8.85
N ALA A 21 -11.65 -1.67 -8.37
CA ALA A 21 -10.83 -1.81 -7.19
C ALA A 21 -9.53 -2.50 -7.59
N ILE A 22 -8.41 -1.85 -7.34
CA ILE A 22 -7.09 -2.30 -7.78
C ILE A 22 -6.22 -2.49 -6.55
N PHE A 23 -5.53 -3.63 -6.49
CA PHE A 23 -4.52 -3.93 -5.50
C PHE A 23 -3.14 -3.96 -6.16
N GLN A 24 -2.30 -2.99 -5.82
CA GLN A 24 -0.89 -2.97 -6.23
C GLN A 24 -0.03 -3.52 -5.08
N PRO A 25 0.58 -4.71 -5.23
CA PRO A 25 1.51 -5.23 -4.25
C PRO A 25 2.82 -4.44 -4.25
N CYS A 26 3.55 -4.46 -3.13
CA CYS A 26 4.87 -3.80 -3.00
C CYS A 26 6.03 -4.62 -3.59
N ASP A 27 5.77 -5.51 -4.54
CA ASP A 27 6.83 -6.33 -5.15
C ASP A 27 7.68 -5.41 -6.02
N GLY A 28 8.91 -5.09 -5.59
CA GLY A 28 9.79 -4.15 -6.28
C GLY A 28 9.26 -2.71 -6.35
N GLU A 29 8.34 -2.34 -5.47
CA GLU A 29 7.81 -0.98 -5.29
C GLU A 29 8.06 -0.51 -3.85
N MET A 30 8.09 0.81 -3.66
CA MET A 30 8.23 1.44 -2.33
C MET A 30 6.90 1.59 -1.59
N ILE A 31 5.79 1.23 -2.22
CA ILE A 31 4.45 1.35 -1.64
C ILE A 31 3.61 0.10 -1.95
N ILE A 32 2.72 -0.24 -1.03
CA ILE A 32 1.58 -1.12 -1.27
C ILE A 32 0.32 -0.27 -1.34
N VAL A 33 -0.57 -0.51 -2.32
CA VAL A 33 -1.70 0.40 -2.60
C VAL A 33 -3.01 -0.38 -2.81
N LEU A 34 -4.08 0.13 -2.21
CA LEU A 34 -5.46 -0.14 -2.59
C LEU A 34 -6.04 1.10 -3.27
N HIS A 35 -6.39 0.98 -4.54
CA HIS A 35 -6.98 2.06 -5.33
C HIS A 35 -8.43 1.75 -5.64
N PHE A 36 -9.30 2.72 -5.36
CA PHE A 36 -10.72 2.68 -5.73
C PHE A 36 -10.99 3.78 -6.74
N HIS A 37 -11.36 3.36 -7.95
CA HIS A 37 -11.95 4.24 -8.93
C HIS A 37 -13.48 4.17 -8.81
N LEU A 38 -14.12 5.30 -8.59
CA LEU A 38 -15.54 5.40 -8.27
C LEU A 38 -16.39 5.74 -9.50
N LYS A 39 -17.62 5.21 -9.54
CA LYS A 39 -18.61 5.55 -10.57
C LYS A 39 -19.04 7.00 -10.46
N ASN A 40 -19.25 7.46 -9.22
CA ASN A 40 -19.60 8.84 -8.91
C ASN A 40 -18.61 9.41 -7.90
N ALA A 41 -18.16 10.64 -8.13
CA ALA A 41 -17.24 11.31 -7.24
C ALA A 41 -17.84 11.51 -5.85
N ILE A 42 -17.07 11.19 -4.81
CA ILE A 42 -17.42 11.52 -3.42
C ILE A 42 -16.80 12.86 -3.02
N MET A 43 -17.43 13.56 -2.08
CA MET A 43 -16.86 14.75 -1.47
C MET A 43 -15.92 14.35 -0.34
N PHE A 44 -14.70 14.86 -0.36
CA PHE A 44 -13.79 14.80 0.78
C PHE A 44 -13.14 16.17 0.99
N GLY A 45 -13.23 16.71 2.21
CA GLY A 45 -12.93 18.10 2.47
C GLY A 45 -13.78 19.04 1.60
N LYS A 46 -13.14 19.83 0.73
CA LYS A 46 -13.81 20.80 -0.16
C LYS A 46 -13.84 20.38 -1.64
N LYS A 47 -13.35 19.19 -1.98
CA LYS A 47 -13.18 18.74 -3.36
C LYS A 47 -13.92 17.43 -3.61
N ARG A 48 -14.30 17.23 -4.88
CA ARG A 48 -14.87 15.97 -5.39
C ARG A 48 -13.72 15.09 -5.86
N HIS A 49 -13.77 13.81 -5.47
CA HIS A 49 -12.77 12.82 -5.83
C HIS A 49 -13.45 11.58 -6.42
N THR A 50 -13.08 11.23 -7.65
CA THR A 50 -13.43 9.95 -8.29
C THR A 50 -12.46 8.85 -7.92
N ASP A 51 -11.25 9.22 -7.54
CA ASP A 51 -10.16 8.29 -7.27
C ASP A 51 -9.73 8.44 -5.81
N VAL A 52 -9.71 7.31 -5.10
CA VAL A 52 -9.32 7.25 -3.69
C VAL A 52 -8.33 6.12 -3.50
N GLN A 53 -7.17 6.46 -2.92
CA GLN A 53 -6.09 5.51 -2.66
C GLN A 53 -5.78 5.44 -1.18
N PHE A 54 -5.53 4.22 -0.72
CA PHE A 54 -4.92 3.95 0.58
C PHE A 54 -3.59 3.26 0.31
N TYR A 55 -2.51 3.84 0.80
CA TYR A 55 -1.17 3.29 0.62
C TYR A 55 -0.43 3.17 1.94
N THR A 56 0.57 2.31 1.95
CA THR A 56 1.55 2.22 3.03
C THR A 56 2.93 2.18 2.39
N GLU A 57 3.84 3.00 2.91
CA GLU A 57 5.24 3.00 2.49
C GLU A 57 5.93 1.74 3.01
N VAL A 58 6.84 1.23 2.19
CA VAL A 58 7.50 -0.05 2.37
C VAL A 58 9.00 0.17 2.23
N GLY A 59 9.73 -0.14 3.30
CA GLY A 59 11.18 0.10 3.40
C GLY A 59 11.53 1.48 3.95
N GLU A 60 12.79 1.67 4.29
CA GLU A 60 13.36 2.92 4.81
C GLU A 60 14.42 3.43 3.82
N ILE A 61 14.44 4.73 3.54
CA ILE A 61 15.54 5.35 2.77
C ILE A 61 16.71 5.53 3.72
N THR A 62 17.55 4.52 3.89
CA THR A 62 18.78 4.63 4.68
C THR A 62 19.87 5.29 3.84
N THR A 63 20.04 6.61 3.99
CA THR A 63 21.24 7.29 3.45
C THR A 63 22.39 7.15 4.43
N ASP A 64 23.02 5.97 4.46
CA ASP A 64 24.26 5.81 5.22
C ASP A 64 25.47 6.16 4.33
N LEU A 65 25.69 7.47 4.15
CA LEU A 65 26.77 8.03 3.34
C LEU A 65 28.17 7.94 3.99
N GLY A 66 28.35 7.04 4.96
CA GLY A 66 29.69 6.59 5.31
C GLY A 66 29.79 5.84 6.62
N LYS A 67 30.23 4.57 6.56
CA LYS A 67 31.40 4.05 7.32
C LYS A 67 31.69 2.57 7.02
N HIS A 68 32.97 2.32 6.76
CA HIS A 68 33.76 1.09 6.98
C HIS A 68 33.22 -0.29 6.56
N GLN A 69 33.69 -0.73 5.39
CA GLN A 69 33.36 -1.93 4.61
C GLN A 69 33.76 -3.32 5.17
N HIS A 70 34.03 -3.53 6.47
CA HIS A 70 34.55 -4.85 6.92
C HIS A 70 34.00 -5.46 8.21
N MET A 71 32.99 -4.85 8.86
CA MET A 71 32.33 -5.44 10.05
C MET A 71 30.79 -5.48 9.97
N HIS A 72 30.18 -5.24 8.80
CA HIS A 72 28.74 -5.02 8.68
C HIS A 72 27.92 -6.15 8.01
N ASP A 73 28.55 -7.15 7.38
CA ASP A 73 27.82 -8.20 6.64
C ASP A 73 26.72 -8.90 7.46
N ARG A 74 26.93 -9.10 8.77
CA ARG A 74 25.95 -9.76 9.64
C ARG A 74 24.75 -8.86 9.98
N ASP A 75 25.00 -7.57 10.17
CA ASP A 75 23.95 -6.59 10.49
C ASP A 75 23.15 -6.24 9.22
N ASP A 76 23.84 -6.14 8.08
CA ASP A 76 23.22 -5.89 6.77
C ASP A 76 22.30 -7.05 6.37
N LEU A 77 22.76 -8.30 6.49
CA LEU A 77 21.93 -9.48 6.25
C LEU A 77 20.70 -9.53 7.17
N TYR A 78 20.85 -9.09 8.42
CA TYR A 78 19.73 -9.05 9.37
C TYR A 78 18.71 -7.96 8.97
N ALA A 79 19.18 -6.78 8.57
CA ALA A 79 18.34 -5.69 8.09
C ALA A 79 17.56 -6.08 6.81
N GLU A 80 18.23 -6.70 5.84
CA GLU A 80 17.59 -7.21 4.62
C GLU A 80 16.50 -8.24 4.92
N GLN A 81 16.78 -9.17 5.85
CA GLN A 81 15.82 -10.18 6.28
C GLN A 81 14.61 -9.53 6.98
N MET A 82 14.83 -8.56 7.86
CA MET A 82 13.77 -7.81 8.54
C MET A 82 12.89 -7.03 7.55
N GLU A 83 13.49 -6.41 6.54
CA GLU A 83 12.76 -5.72 5.48
C GLU A 83 11.91 -6.71 4.68
N ARG A 84 12.48 -7.87 4.30
CA ARG A 84 11.77 -8.91 3.58
C ARG A 84 10.57 -9.45 4.38
N GLU A 85 10.74 -9.67 5.67
CA GLU A 85 9.67 -10.11 6.56
C GLU A 85 8.58 -9.06 6.71
N MET A 86 8.94 -7.77 6.85
CA MET A 86 7.99 -6.66 6.90
C MET A 86 7.19 -6.57 5.59
N ARG A 87 7.86 -6.63 4.44
CA ARG A 87 7.23 -6.66 3.10
C ARG A 87 6.24 -7.81 2.98
N HIS A 88 6.65 -9.02 3.37
CA HIS A 88 5.80 -10.20 3.31
C HIS A 88 4.58 -10.06 4.24
N LYS A 89 4.78 -9.59 5.48
CA LYS A 89 3.71 -9.40 6.46
C LYS A 89 2.67 -8.37 6.00
N LEU A 90 3.12 -7.25 5.43
CA LEU A 90 2.24 -6.23 4.84
C LEU A 90 1.43 -6.81 3.70
N LYS A 91 2.09 -7.49 2.75
CA LYS A 91 1.42 -8.13 1.61
C LYS A 91 0.36 -9.15 2.06
N SER A 92 0.69 -10.01 3.03
CA SER A 92 -0.26 -10.98 3.58
C SER A 92 -1.44 -10.30 4.29
N ALA A 93 -1.19 -9.24 5.05
CA ALA A 93 -2.26 -8.49 5.72
C ALA A 93 -3.23 -7.86 4.70
N PHE A 94 -2.71 -7.25 3.65
CA PHE A 94 -3.53 -6.67 2.58
C PHE A 94 -4.30 -7.73 1.80
N LYS A 95 -3.66 -8.85 1.42
CA LYS A 95 -4.33 -9.97 0.76
C LYS A 95 -5.50 -10.52 1.59
N ASN A 96 -5.26 -10.78 2.87
CA ASN A 96 -6.29 -11.26 3.79
C ASN A 96 -7.45 -10.27 3.98
N PHE A 97 -7.18 -8.97 3.85
CA PHE A 97 -8.19 -7.92 3.92
C PHE A 97 -9.04 -7.87 2.65
N ILE A 98 -8.43 -7.97 1.46
CA ILE A 98 -9.14 -7.85 0.18
C ILE A 98 -9.93 -9.11 -0.18
N GLU A 99 -9.41 -10.32 0.09
CA GLU A 99 -10.05 -11.59 -0.28
C GLU A 99 -11.43 -11.79 0.36
N LYS A 100 -11.74 -11.06 1.43
CA LYS A 100 -13.00 -11.21 2.17
C LYS A 100 -14.13 -10.29 1.70
N GLU A 101 -13.80 -9.22 0.98
CA GLU A 101 -14.72 -8.07 0.84
C GLU A 101 -15.10 -7.74 -0.61
N LEU A 102 -14.21 -7.94 -1.58
CA LEU A 102 -14.43 -7.57 -2.99
C LEU A 102 -13.41 -8.26 -3.92
N GLU A 103 -13.73 -8.43 -5.20
CA GLU A 103 -12.74 -8.77 -6.22
C GLU A 103 -11.86 -7.54 -6.52
N PHE A 104 -10.54 -7.70 -6.36
CA PHE A 104 -9.54 -6.69 -6.71
C PHE A 104 -8.77 -7.11 -7.95
N GLU A 105 -8.61 -6.18 -8.88
CA GLU A 105 -7.74 -6.31 -10.04
C GLU A 105 -6.28 -6.12 -9.60
N VAL A 106 -5.37 -6.94 -10.14
CA VAL A 106 -3.92 -6.82 -9.89
C VAL A 106 -3.23 -6.43 -11.18
N PRO A 107 -2.44 -5.34 -11.22
CA PRO A 107 -1.78 -4.91 -12.45
C PRO A 107 -0.77 -5.93 -12.99
N PHE A 108 -0.73 -6.08 -14.31
CA PHE A 108 0.23 -6.93 -15.00
C PHE A 108 1.57 -6.20 -15.13
N ARG A 109 2.47 -6.47 -14.19
CA ARG A 109 3.78 -5.80 -14.16
C ARG A 109 4.61 -6.01 -15.43
N ASP A 110 4.53 -7.20 -16.02
CA ASP A 110 5.32 -7.58 -17.20
C ASP A 110 4.89 -6.85 -18.49
N LEU A 111 3.84 -6.02 -18.44
CA LEU A 111 3.28 -5.29 -19.59
C LEU A 111 3.46 -3.77 -19.49
N GLY A 112 4.12 -3.27 -18.44
CA GLY A 112 4.32 -1.85 -18.15
C GLY A 112 5.66 -1.29 -18.62
#